data_AF-A0A1X4HUE3-F1
#
_entry.id   AF-A0A1X4HUE3-F1
#
_cell.length_a   1.000
_cell.length_b   1.000
_cell.length_c   1.000
_cell.angle_alpha   90.00
_cell.angle_beta   90.00
_cell.angle_gamma   90.00
#
_symmetry.space_group_name_H-M   'P 1'
#
loop_
_entity.id
_entity.type
_entity.pdbx_description
1 polymer ?
#
loop_
_entity_poly.entity_id
_entity_poly.type
_entity_poly.pdbx_seq_one_letter_code
_entity_poly.pdbx_strand_id
1 'polypeptide(L)'
;MKAAGRSVRTRLRDHLAASDPGLLRLTAGLRTVGAIALTLAVLASAGFDITQLVAGAMAAMVATFAIREKQRGAQAVTLAVGLPVALVSVSLGAVLGERVVVGDAFFVVLIFVAVYGRRFGDRGTALGLIGFQVYFVSLFVGASAAQLPGLWAVLAVAFACSALVRFAVVPVTPAGLLLRLRTAFRARLGRLVSAQLALLDAGPDEVDKALEDVREGTARLHETALMIQSRLEEGTPDESTARLVQRRIADAEIAAERLGLLLLSARSAQRADTLTLHLPGAPAPEMGRLPGPDEATAVLRR
;
A
#
# COMPACT_ATOMS: atom_id res chain seq x y z
N MET A 1 -2.29 -36.17 -16.15
CA MET A 1 -3.16 -35.43 -15.21
C MET A 1 -3.64 -34.15 -15.89
N LYS A 2 -4.96 -34.02 -16.13
CA LYS A 2 -5.56 -32.87 -16.83
C LYS A 2 -5.45 -31.62 -15.95
N ALA A 3 -4.70 -30.61 -16.40
CA ALA A 3 -4.67 -29.30 -15.79
C ALA A 3 -6.08 -28.67 -15.89
N ALA A 4 -6.79 -28.64 -14.76
CA ALA A 4 -8.09 -27.98 -14.66
C ALA A 4 -7.93 -26.51 -15.06
N GLY A 5 -8.58 -26.13 -16.16
CA GLY A 5 -8.53 -24.77 -16.70
C GLY A 5 -9.06 -23.77 -15.68
N ARG A 6 -8.15 -23.10 -14.95
CA ARG A 6 -8.54 -21.98 -14.09
C ARG A 6 -9.12 -20.89 -14.98
N SER A 7 -10.32 -20.44 -14.63
CA SER A 7 -11.02 -19.33 -15.28
C SER A 7 -10.08 -18.13 -15.49
N VAL A 8 -10.22 -17.44 -16.62
CA VAL A 8 -9.48 -16.20 -16.93
C VAL A 8 -9.62 -15.17 -15.79
N ARG A 9 -10.76 -15.16 -15.09
CA ARG A 9 -10.97 -14.31 -13.89
C ARG A 9 -10.08 -14.68 -12.72
N THR A 10 -9.80 -15.96 -12.47
CA THR A 10 -8.89 -16.38 -11.40
C THR A 10 -7.46 -16.03 -11.75
N ARG A 11 -7.04 -16.20 -13.01
CA ARG A 11 -5.71 -15.77 -13.47
C ARG A 11 -5.50 -14.25 -13.40
N LEU A 12 -6.48 -13.47 -13.85
CA LEU A 12 -6.45 -12.01 -13.72
C LEU A 12 -6.46 -11.56 -12.26
N ARG A 13 -7.25 -12.21 -11.39
CA ARG A 13 -7.24 -11.95 -9.95
C ARG A 13 -5.92 -12.31 -9.30
N ASP A 14 -5.32 -13.44 -9.68
CA ASP A 14 -4.02 -13.88 -9.15
C ASP A 14 -2.90 -12.94 -9.61
N HIS A 15 -2.98 -12.42 -10.83
CA HIS A 15 -2.04 -11.43 -11.37
C HIS A 15 -2.24 -10.05 -10.73
N LEU A 16 -3.48 -9.59 -10.56
CA LEU A 16 -3.76 -8.35 -9.81
C LEU A 16 -3.37 -8.46 -8.34
N ALA A 17 -3.60 -9.60 -7.70
CA ALA A 17 -3.16 -9.87 -6.32
C ALA A 17 -1.64 -10.05 -6.23
N ALA A 18 -0.96 -10.37 -7.34
CA ALA A 18 0.49 -10.32 -7.41
C ALA A 18 1.02 -8.90 -7.38
N SER A 19 0.43 -8.01 -8.18
CA SER A 19 0.89 -6.62 -8.32
C SER A 19 0.44 -5.71 -7.17
N ASP A 20 -0.72 -5.96 -6.55
CA ASP A 20 -1.22 -5.20 -5.40
C ASP A 20 -1.81 -6.14 -4.33
N PRO A 21 -0.98 -6.63 -3.39
CA PRO A 21 -1.43 -7.52 -2.32
C PRO A 21 -2.50 -6.83 -1.46
N GLY A 22 -3.69 -7.40 -1.44
CA GLY A 22 -4.83 -6.84 -0.71
C GLY A 22 -5.61 -5.74 -1.46
N LEU A 23 -5.25 -5.43 -2.72
CA LEU A 23 -5.85 -4.36 -3.53
C LEU A 23 -5.82 -3.00 -2.84
N LEU A 24 -4.77 -2.74 -2.06
CA LEU A 24 -4.67 -1.55 -1.22
C LEU A 24 -4.52 -0.29 -2.08
N ARG A 25 -3.62 -0.33 -3.07
CA ARG A 25 -3.37 0.79 -3.98
C ARG A 25 -4.57 1.01 -4.89
N LEU A 26 -5.15 -0.07 -5.44
CA LEU A 26 -6.34 0.01 -6.29
C LEU A 26 -7.51 0.61 -5.52
N THR A 27 -7.73 0.19 -4.27
CA THR A 27 -8.83 0.72 -3.46
C THR A 27 -8.61 2.19 -3.09
N ALA A 28 -7.38 2.58 -2.75
CA ALA A 28 -7.04 3.98 -2.49
C ALA A 28 -7.24 4.85 -3.73
N GLY A 29 -6.79 4.39 -4.90
CA GLY A 29 -7.00 5.06 -6.18
C GLY A 29 -8.48 5.18 -6.53
N LEU A 30 -9.24 4.08 -6.44
CA LEU A 30 -10.67 4.06 -6.75
C LEU A 30 -11.48 5.00 -5.84
N ARG A 31 -11.11 5.08 -4.55
CA ARG A 31 -11.75 6.03 -3.63
C ARG A 31 -11.49 7.47 -4.02
N THR A 32 -10.24 7.78 -4.36
CA THR A 32 -9.83 9.15 -4.73
C THR A 32 -10.51 9.56 -6.03
N VAL A 33 -10.37 8.76 -7.08
CA VAL A 33 -10.98 9.01 -8.40
C VAL A 33 -12.50 9.03 -8.29
N GLY A 34 -13.10 8.09 -7.56
CA GLY A 34 -14.54 8.04 -7.34
C GLY A 34 -15.08 9.26 -6.60
N ALA A 35 -14.37 9.74 -5.56
CA ALA A 35 -14.75 10.93 -4.81
C ALA A 35 -14.68 12.19 -5.68
N ILE A 36 -13.61 12.35 -6.46
CA ILE A 36 -13.44 13.49 -7.38
C ILE A 36 -14.51 13.46 -8.46
N ALA A 37 -14.69 12.33 -9.14
CA ALA A 37 -15.66 12.19 -10.23
C ALA A 37 -17.09 12.44 -9.74
N LEU A 38 -17.46 11.91 -8.56
CA LEU A 38 -18.78 12.14 -7.97
C LEU A 38 -18.96 13.61 -7.59
N THR A 39 -17.96 14.24 -6.97
CA THR A 39 -18.01 15.66 -6.62
C THR A 39 -18.20 16.53 -7.84
N LEU A 40 -17.42 16.30 -8.90
CA LEU A 40 -17.52 17.02 -10.16
C LEU A 40 -18.88 16.82 -10.83
N ALA A 41 -19.41 15.60 -10.84
CA ALA A 41 -20.73 15.31 -11.42
C ALA A 41 -21.84 16.07 -10.67
N VAL A 42 -21.81 16.09 -9.34
CA VAL A 42 -22.80 16.79 -8.51
C VAL A 42 -22.70 18.31 -8.70
N LEU A 43 -21.49 18.88 -8.66
CA LEU A 43 -21.29 20.32 -8.83
C LEU A 43 -21.63 20.80 -10.25
N ALA A 44 -21.25 20.04 -11.29
CA ALA A 44 -21.53 20.41 -12.68
C ALA A 44 -23.03 20.35 -12.98
N SER A 45 -23.73 19.33 -12.46
CA SER A 45 -25.20 19.23 -12.61
C SER A 45 -25.96 20.33 -11.86
N ALA A 46 -25.38 20.86 -10.78
CA ALA A 46 -25.93 22.00 -10.05
C ALA A 46 -25.55 23.37 -10.66
N GLY A 47 -24.80 23.41 -11.76
CA GLY A 47 -24.47 24.64 -12.49
C GLY A 47 -23.39 25.52 -11.85
N PHE A 48 -22.51 24.94 -11.02
CA PHE A 48 -21.36 25.66 -10.45
C PHE A 48 -20.31 26.00 -11.52
N ASP A 49 -19.61 27.12 -11.33
CA ASP A 49 -18.58 27.59 -12.26
C ASP A 49 -17.34 26.67 -12.26
N ILE A 50 -16.51 26.77 -13.32
CA ILE A 50 -15.28 25.97 -13.48
C ILE A 50 -14.34 26.14 -12.27
N THR A 51 -14.21 27.35 -11.73
CA THR A 51 -13.34 27.60 -10.58
C THR A 51 -13.82 26.86 -9.33
N GLN A 52 -15.14 26.76 -9.14
CA GLN A 52 -15.76 26.01 -8.03
C GLN A 52 -15.66 24.51 -8.22
N LEU A 53 -15.72 24.03 -9.48
CA LEU A 53 -15.45 22.62 -9.83
C LEU A 53 -14.02 22.23 -9.46
N VAL A 54 -13.03 23.07 -9.79
CA VAL A 54 -11.62 22.84 -9.42
C VAL A 54 -11.45 22.82 -7.90
N ALA A 55 -12.04 23.78 -7.19
CA ALA A 55 -12.03 23.82 -5.72
C ALA A 55 -12.61 22.53 -5.11
N GLY A 56 -13.76 22.08 -5.63
CA GLY A 56 -14.43 20.86 -5.19
C GLY A 56 -13.59 19.60 -5.44
N ALA A 57 -12.98 19.48 -6.63
CA ALA A 57 -12.08 18.36 -6.95
C ALA A 57 -10.86 18.32 -6.02
N MET A 58 -10.22 19.46 -5.77
CA MET A 58 -9.10 19.55 -4.84
C MET A 58 -9.54 19.21 -3.40
N ALA A 59 -10.69 19.72 -2.95
CA ALA A 59 -11.23 19.40 -1.63
C ALA A 59 -11.53 17.89 -1.47
N ALA A 60 -12.12 17.25 -2.49
CA ALA A 60 -12.40 15.82 -2.48
C ALA A 60 -11.11 14.98 -2.45
N MET A 61 -10.09 15.37 -3.23
CA MET A 61 -8.77 14.75 -3.21
C MET A 61 -8.13 14.84 -1.82
N VAL A 62 -8.19 16.01 -1.19
CA VAL A 62 -7.65 16.24 0.14
C VAL A 62 -8.38 15.42 1.20
N ALA A 63 -9.71 15.43 1.18
CA ALA A 63 -10.54 14.66 2.11
C ALA A 63 -10.28 13.15 2.00
N THR A 64 -9.95 12.65 0.81
CA THR A 64 -9.60 11.23 0.63
C THR A 64 -8.19 10.89 1.08
N PHE A 65 -7.19 11.71 0.74
CA PHE A 65 -5.77 11.44 1.00
C PHE A 65 -5.32 11.76 2.43
N ALA A 66 -5.89 12.80 3.06
CA ALA A 66 -5.51 13.23 4.40
C ALA A 66 -5.83 12.17 5.46
N ILE A 67 -6.92 11.44 5.27
CA ILE A 67 -7.45 10.47 6.23
C ILE A 67 -6.71 9.14 6.09
N ARG A 68 -5.83 8.86 7.04
CA ARG A 68 -4.93 7.68 7.07
C ARG A 68 -5.28 6.68 8.16
N GLU A 69 -6.21 7.03 9.05
CA GLU A 69 -6.63 6.17 10.16
C GLU A 69 -7.10 4.81 9.65
N LYS A 70 -6.80 3.77 10.42
CA LYS A 70 -7.11 2.39 10.00
C LYS A 70 -8.55 1.99 10.32
N GLN A 71 -9.12 2.52 11.41
CA GLN A 71 -10.47 2.20 11.84
C GLN A 71 -11.52 3.10 11.19
N ARG A 72 -12.66 2.50 10.79
CA ARG A 72 -13.76 3.24 10.14
C ARG A 72 -14.34 4.34 11.02
N GLY A 73 -14.53 4.07 12.31
CA GLY A 73 -15.05 5.06 13.26
C GLY A 73 -14.14 6.28 13.36
N ALA A 74 -12.83 6.05 13.51
CA ALA A 74 -11.85 7.13 13.55
C ALA A 74 -11.82 7.94 12.24
N GLN A 75 -11.89 7.27 11.08
CA GLN A 75 -12.00 7.93 9.77
C GLN A 75 -13.25 8.82 9.67
N ALA A 76 -14.40 8.33 10.15
CA ALA A 76 -15.65 9.07 10.10
C ALA A 76 -15.59 10.32 10.98
N VAL A 77 -15.03 10.21 12.19
CA VAL A 77 -14.81 11.36 13.10
C VAL A 77 -13.86 12.36 12.45
N THR A 78 -12.73 11.92 11.90
CA THR A 78 -11.78 12.83 11.25
C THR A 78 -12.37 13.51 10.02
N LEU A 79 -13.19 12.81 9.23
CA LEU A 79 -13.88 13.44 8.10
C LEU A 79 -14.92 14.47 8.56
N ALA A 80 -15.69 14.14 9.61
CA ALA A 80 -16.69 15.02 10.19
C ALA A 80 -16.08 16.29 10.81
N VAL A 81 -14.93 16.17 11.50
CA VAL A 81 -14.18 17.29 12.06
C VAL A 81 -13.35 18.00 10.99
N GLY A 82 -12.96 17.30 9.92
CA GLY A 82 -12.24 17.88 8.80
C GLY A 82 -13.05 18.92 8.04
N LEU A 83 -14.37 18.72 7.92
CA LEU A 83 -15.26 19.68 7.25
C LEU A 83 -15.25 21.07 7.93
N PRO A 84 -15.51 21.23 9.25
CA PRO A 84 -15.43 22.55 9.88
C PRO A 84 -14.02 23.15 9.83
N VAL A 85 -12.96 22.33 9.92
CA VAL A 85 -11.58 22.82 9.72
C VAL A 85 -11.39 23.38 8.31
N ALA A 86 -11.91 22.71 7.29
CA ALA A 86 -11.88 23.18 5.91
C ALA A 86 -12.69 24.49 5.73
N LEU A 87 -13.88 24.57 6.32
CA LEU A 87 -14.73 25.77 6.28
C LEU A 87 -14.07 26.97 6.96
N VAL A 88 -13.43 26.78 8.12
CA VAL A 88 -12.67 27.83 8.80
C VAL A 88 -11.47 28.25 7.95
N SER A 89 -10.76 27.28 7.37
CA SER A 89 -9.56 27.55 6.57
C SER A 89 -9.86 28.33 5.29
N VAL A 90 -10.93 27.98 4.56
CA VAL A 90 -11.35 28.75 3.38
C VAL A 90 -11.86 30.14 3.76
N SER A 91 -12.54 30.27 4.92
CA SER A 91 -13.00 31.57 5.40
C SER A 91 -11.85 32.50 5.77
N LEU A 92 -10.84 31.97 6.45
CA LEU A 92 -9.61 32.70 6.75
C LEU A 92 -8.85 33.06 5.47
N GLY A 93 -8.76 32.14 4.51
CA GLY A 93 -8.15 32.40 3.20
C GLY A 93 -8.82 33.55 2.46
N ALA A 94 -10.15 33.57 2.42
CA ALA A 94 -10.91 34.62 1.74
C ALA A 94 -10.78 35.99 2.41
N VAL A 95 -10.73 36.05 3.75
CA VAL A 95 -10.67 37.32 4.50
C VAL A 95 -9.24 37.87 4.60
N LEU A 96 -8.24 36.99 4.72
CA LEU A 96 -6.84 37.41 4.83
C LEU A 96 -6.18 37.61 3.45
N GLY A 97 -6.72 37.02 2.39
CA GLY A 97 -6.18 37.13 1.03
C GLY A 97 -6.14 38.56 0.49
N GLU A 98 -7.01 39.45 0.97
CA GLU A 98 -7.01 40.88 0.60
C GLU A 98 -5.78 41.65 1.15
N ARG A 99 -5.11 41.11 2.18
CA ARG A 99 -3.95 41.73 2.83
C ARG A 99 -2.73 40.84 2.70
N VAL A 100 -2.02 40.96 1.58
CA VAL A 100 -0.88 40.09 1.19
C VAL A 100 0.09 39.80 2.35
N VAL A 101 0.57 40.83 3.06
CA VAL A 101 1.53 40.67 4.18
C VAL A 101 0.93 39.90 5.36
N VAL A 102 -0.34 40.14 5.69
CA VAL A 102 -1.02 39.46 6.80
C VAL A 102 -1.37 38.03 6.43
N GLY A 103 -1.78 37.81 5.17
CA GLY A 103 -2.00 36.49 4.59
C GLY A 103 -0.74 35.63 4.62
N ASP A 104 0.39 36.16 4.17
CA ASP A 104 1.67 35.45 4.16
C ASP A 104 2.14 35.08 5.58
N ALA A 105 2.06 36.02 6.52
CA ALA A 105 2.40 35.76 7.92
C ALA A 105 1.49 34.68 8.53
N PHE A 106 0.18 34.75 8.27
CA PHE A 106 -0.76 33.73 8.73
C PHE A 106 -0.50 32.38 8.07
N PHE A 107 -0.16 32.35 6.79
CA PHE A 107 0.17 31.12 6.07
C PHE A 107 1.36 30.41 6.71
N VAL A 108 2.41 31.16 7.10
CA VAL A 108 3.54 30.60 7.86
C VAL A 108 3.08 30.02 9.20
N VAL A 109 2.26 30.76 9.97
CA VAL A 109 1.71 30.27 11.24
C VAL A 109 0.87 29.00 11.03
N LEU A 110 0.05 28.94 9.99
CA LEU A 110 -0.76 27.78 9.63
C LEU A 110 0.11 26.55 9.34
N ILE A 111 1.23 26.73 8.62
CA ILE A 111 2.21 25.65 8.41
C ILE A 111 2.74 25.13 9.74
N PHE A 112 3.15 26.02 10.65
CA PHE A 112 3.62 25.61 11.98
C PHE A 112 2.54 24.85 12.77
N VAL A 113 1.29 25.34 12.76
CA VAL A 113 0.17 24.67 13.41
C VAL A 113 -0.12 23.30 12.79
N ALA A 114 -0.10 23.18 11.46
CA ALA A 114 -0.33 21.93 10.76
C ALA A 114 0.79 20.90 11.05
N VAL A 115 2.05 21.34 11.05
CA VAL A 115 3.21 20.49 11.39
C VAL A 115 3.17 20.09 12.87
N TYR A 116 2.89 21.03 13.76
CA TYR A 116 2.75 20.77 15.20
C TYR A 116 1.61 19.78 15.49
N GLY A 117 0.51 19.89 14.74
CA GLY A 117 -0.64 18.98 14.82
C GLY A 117 -0.28 17.52 14.58
N ARG A 118 0.78 17.22 13.82
CA ARG A 118 1.25 15.85 13.57
C ARG A 118 1.60 15.08 14.86
N ARG A 119 1.90 15.80 15.96
CA ARG A 119 2.16 15.18 17.27
C ARG A 119 0.95 14.44 17.84
N PHE A 120 -0.27 14.78 17.40
CA PHE A 120 -1.52 14.12 17.83
C PHE A 120 -1.88 12.90 16.95
N GLY A 121 -0.89 12.31 16.28
CA GLY A 121 -1.05 11.11 15.46
C GLY A 121 -1.70 11.37 14.09
N ASP A 122 -2.35 10.32 13.57
CA ASP A 122 -2.95 10.33 12.22
C ASP A 122 -4.02 11.43 12.08
N ARG A 123 -4.86 11.63 13.10
CA ARG A 123 -5.93 12.64 13.07
C ARG A 123 -5.37 14.05 13.00
N GLY A 124 -4.39 14.36 13.85
CA GLY A 124 -3.77 15.69 13.84
C GLY A 124 -3.06 15.99 12.51
N THR A 125 -2.39 14.98 11.95
CA THR A 125 -1.79 15.05 10.61
C THR A 125 -2.85 15.29 9.52
N ALA A 126 -3.97 14.58 9.58
CA ALA A 126 -5.06 14.71 8.63
C ALA A 126 -5.72 16.10 8.68
N LEU A 127 -6.06 16.59 9.87
CA LEU A 127 -6.69 17.90 10.05
C LEU A 127 -5.76 19.04 9.64
N GLY A 128 -4.45 18.93 9.97
CA GLY A 128 -3.45 19.90 9.53
C GLY A 128 -3.33 19.96 8.01
N LEU A 129 -3.31 18.80 7.35
CA LEU A 129 -3.24 18.71 5.89
C LEU A 129 -4.51 19.24 5.21
N ILE A 130 -5.69 18.94 5.77
CA ILE A 130 -6.97 19.49 5.30
C ILE A 130 -6.97 21.02 5.41
N GLY A 131 -6.66 21.56 6.59
CA GLY A 131 -6.68 22.99 6.82
C GLY A 131 -5.69 23.74 5.92
N PHE A 132 -4.45 23.26 5.86
CA PHE A 132 -3.42 23.80 4.98
C PHE A 132 -3.84 23.78 3.50
N GLN A 133 -4.25 22.63 2.99
CA GLN A 133 -4.52 22.49 1.56
C GLN A 133 -5.77 23.27 1.15
N VAL A 134 -6.79 23.34 2.01
CA VAL A 134 -8.02 24.11 1.74
C VAL A 134 -7.76 25.61 1.83
N TYR A 135 -6.92 26.07 2.75
CA TYR A 135 -6.45 27.46 2.76
C TYR A 135 -5.73 27.80 1.45
N PHE A 136 -4.84 26.93 0.99
CA PHE A 136 -4.16 27.11 -0.29
C PHE A 136 -5.12 27.14 -1.48
N VAL A 137 -6.13 26.26 -1.51
CA VAL A 137 -7.21 26.28 -2.53
C VAL A 137 -7.94 27.62 -2.53
N SER A 138 -8.23 28.17 -1.35
CA SER A 138 -8.87 29.49 -1.21
C SER A 138 -8.06 30.60 -1.89
N LEU A 139 -6.75 30.61 -1.69
CA LEU A 139 -5.86 31.58 -2.32
C LEU A 139 -5.76 31.37 -3.83
N PHE A 140 -5.66 30.11 -4.28
CA PHE A 140 -5.56 29.76 -5.70
C PHE A 140 -6.80 30.18 -6.49
N VAL A 141 -7.99 30.03 -5.91
CA VAL A 141 -9.27 30.41 -6.52
C VAL A 141 -9.55 31.91 -6.44
N GLY A 142 -8.74 32.66 -5.67
CA GLY A 142 -8.99 34.08 -5.42
C GLY A 142 -10.29 34.29 -4.64
N ALA A 143 -10.55 33.43 -3.65
CA ALA A 143 -11.79 33.48 -2.88
C ALA A 143 -11.98 34.85 -2.22
N SER A 144 -13.16 35.44 -2.42
CA SER A 144 -13.57 36.67 -1.73
C SER A 144 -14.66 36.38 -0.70
N ALA A 145 -14.86 37.29 0.25
CA ALA A 145 -15.90 37.15 1.28
C ALA A 145 -17.31 36.95 0.67
N ALA A 146 -17.59 37.55 -0.49
CA ALA A 146 -18.86 37.41 -1.20
C ALA A 146 -19.09 35.99 -1.77
N GLN A 147 -18.03 35.26 -2.06
CA GLN A 147 -18.09 33.91 -2.64
C GLN A 147 -18.11 32.80 -1.58
N LEU A 148 -17.97 33.15 -0.30
CA LEU A 148 -17.90 32.17 0.80
C LEU A 148 -19.08 31.21 0.88
N PRO A 149 -20.35 31.64 0.74
CA PRO A 149 -21.47 30.71 0.79
C PRO A 149 -21.39 29.63 -0.30
N GLY A 150 -20.97 30.02 -1.51
CA GLY A 150 -20.76 29.09 -2.62
C GLY A 150 -19.62 28.11 -2.34
N LEU A 151 -18.50 28.59 -1.80
CA LEU A 151 -17.36 27.74 -1.43
C LEU A 151 -17.70 26.78 -0.29
N TRP A 152 -18.49 27.21 0.69
CA TRP A 152 -18.97 26.32 1.76
C TRP A 152 -19.84 25.19 1.22
N ALA A 153 -20.74 25.50 0.27
CA ALA A 153 -21.54 24.49 -0.42
C ALA A 153 -20.65 23.49 -1.19
N VAL A 154 -19.66 23.99 -1.93
CA VAL A 154 -18.68 23.17 -2.68
C VAL A 154 -17.92 22.22 -1.74
N LEU A 155 -17.40 22.74 -0.61
CA LEU A 155 -16.68 21.93 0.37
C LEU A 155 -17.60 20.88 1.01
N ALA A 156 -18.83 21.26 1.38
CA ALA A 156 -19.80 20.32 1.94
C ALA A 156 -20.10 19.17 0.98
N VAL A 157 -20.32 19.48 -0.31
CA VAL A 157 -20.53 18.47 -1.36
C VAL A 157 -19.30 17.57 -1.52
N ALA A 158 -18.11 18.14 -1.59
CA ALA A 158 -16.87 17.39 -1.74
C ALA A 158 -16.62 16.40 -0.58
N PHE A 159 -16.84 16.85 0.66
CA PHE A 159 -16.73 16.00 1.85
C PHE A 159 -17.82 14.94 1.91
N ALA A 160 -19.07 15.27 1.56
CA ALA A 160 -20.18 14.32 1.50
C ALA A 160 -19.95 13.23 0.43
N CYS A 161 -19.49 13.62 -0.77
CA CYS A 161 -19.14 12.68 -1.84
C CYS A 161 -17.96 11.79 -1.42
N SER A 162 -16.94 12.37 -0.78
CA SER A 162 -15.82 11.61 -0.23
C SER A 162 -16.25 10.61 0.85
N ALA A 163 -17.19 11.00 1.72
CA ALA A 163 -17.78 10.11 2.72
C ALA A 163 -18.54 8.96 2.06
N LEU A 164 -19.41 9.28 1.10
CA LEU A 164 -20.23 8.30 0.39
C LEU A 164 -19.35 7.27 -0.33
N VAL A 165 -18.34 7.72 -1.06
CA VAL A 165 -17.42 6.83 -1.77
C VAL A 165 -16.62 5.96 -0.80
N ARG A 166 -16.14 6.54 0.31
CA ARG A 166 -15.30 5.82 1.29
C ARG A 166 -16.09 4.77 2.09
N PHE A 167 -17.32 5.08 2.48
CA PHE A 167 -18.11 4.26 3.40
C PHE A 167 -19.19 3.41 2.71
N ALA A 168 -19.76 3.86 1.59
CA ALA A 168 -20.82 3.15 0.88
C ALA A 168 -20.35 2.48 -0.42
N VAL A 169 -19.64 3.19 -1.30
CA VAL A 169 -19.27 2.67 -2.64
C VAL A 169 -18.08 1.71 -2.56
N VAL A 170 -17.03 2.10 -1.81
CA VAL A 170 -15.80 1.31 -1.66
C VAL A 170 -15.51 1.02 -0.18
N PRO A 171 -16.38 0.22 0.48
CA PRO A 171 -16.23 -0.11 1.88
C PRO A 171 -15.04 -1.05 2.11
N VAL A 172 -14.05 -0.62 2.89
CA VAL A 172 -12.95 -1.49 3.37
C VAL A 172 -13.04 -1.65 4.87
N THR A 173 -13.22 -2.88 5.34
CA THR A 173 -13.14 -3.23 6.76
C THR A 173 -11.73 -3.71 7.08
N PRO A 174 -11.19 -3.43 8.27
CA PRO A 174 -9.91 -3.97 8.72
C PRO A 174 -9.84 -5.51 8.63
N ALA A 175 -10.88 -6.20 9.13
CA ALA A 175 -10.98 -7.65 9.03
C ALA A 175 -11.03 -8.16 7.59
N GLY A 176 -11.79 -7.49 6.71
CA GLY A 176 -11.87 -7.84 5.29
C GLY A 176 -10.53 -7.64 4.56
N LEU A 177 -9.80 -6.59 4.90
CA LEU A 177 -8.45 -6.36 4.37
C LEU A 177 -7.48 -7.46 4.84
N LEU A 178 -7.50 -7.82 6.12
CA LEU A 178 -6.65 -8.89 6.65
C LEU A 178 -6.93 -10.23 5.95
N LEU A 179 -8.21 -10.56 5.68
CA LEU A 179 -8.58 -11.74 4.91
C LEU A 179 -8.02 -11.71 3.47
N ARG A 180 -8.09 -10.56 2.79
CA ARG A 180 -7.52 -10.38 1.45
C ARG A 180 -6.00 -10.55 1.45
N LEU A 181 -5.30 -9.95 2.42
CA LEU A 181 -3.84 -10.10 2.57
C LEU A 181 -3.46 -11.56 2.85
N ARG A 182 -4.18 -12.27 3.73
CA ARG A 182 -3.96 -13.71 3.97
C ARG A 182 -4.19 -14.55 2.72
N THR A 183 -5.14 -14.18 1.88
CA THR A 183 -5.40 -14.86 0.60
C THR A 183 -4.26 -14.61 -0.38
N ALA A 184 -3.78 -13.37 -0.47
CA ALA A 184 -2.63 -13.00 -1.30
C ALA A 184 -1.35 -13.72 -0.83
N PHE A 185 -1.14 -13.84 0.49
CA PHE A 185 -0.03 -14.59 1.07
C PHE A 185 -0.04 -16.05 0.62
N ARG A 186 -1.18 -16.74 0.72
CA ARG A 186 -1.31 -18.13 0.25
C ARG A 186 -1.04 -18.27 -1.26
N ALA A 187 -1.51 -17.32 -2.06
CA ALA A 187 -1.26 -17.31 -3.50
C ALA A 187 0.22 -17.05 -3.84
N ARG A 188 0.91 -16.16 -3.11
CA ARG A 188 2.36 -15.94 -3.25
C ARG A 188 3.17 -17.15 -2.78
N LEU A 189 2.78 -17.80 -1.68
CA LEU A 189 3.40 -19.03 -1.19
C LEU A 189 3.29 -20.16 -2.23
N GLY A 190 2.11 -20.36 -2.82
CA GLY A 190 1.93 -21.36 -3.89
C GLY A 190 2.79 -21.07 -5.13
N ARG A 191 2.99 -19.79 -5.47
CA ARG A 191 3.89 -19.40 -6.56
C ARG A 191 5.36 -19.61 -6.23
N LEU A 192 5.77 -19.33 -5.00
CA LEU A 192 7.14 -19.63 -4.53
C LEU A 192 7.43 -21.13 -4.61
N VAL A 193 6.51 -21.97 -4.13
CA VAL A 193 6.65 -23.44 -4.26
C VAL A 193 6.71 -23.86 -5.74
N SER A 194 5.94 -23.21 -6.62
CA SER A 194 6.02 -23.50 -8.06
C SER A 194 7.37 -23.10 -8.67
N ALA A 195 7.92 -21.96 -8.27
CA ALA A 195 9.25 -21.51 -8.69
C ALA A 195 10.35 -22.43 -8.16
N GLN A 196 10.20 -22.93 -6.92
CA GLN A 196 11.10 -23.91 -6.32
C GLN A 196 11.09 -25.25 -7.06
N LEU A 197 9.93 -25.69 -7.56
CA LEU A 197 9.82 -26.86 -8.43
C LEU A 197 10.49 -26.61 -9.79
N ALA A 198 10.23 -25.46 -10.42
CA ALA A 198 10.89 -25.09 -11.67
C ALA A 198 12.42 -25.03 -11.52
N LEU A 199 12.92 -24.58 -10.36
CA LEU A 199 14.34 -24.61 -10.03
C LEU A 199 14.90 -26.04 -9.90
N LEU A 200 14.10 -27.06 -9.59
CA LEU A 200 14.58 -28.44 -9.64
C LEU A 200 14.69 -28.95 -11.09
N ASP A 201 13.71 -28.60 -11.92
CA ASP A 201 13.63 -29.05 -13.32
C ASP A 201 14.53 -28.26 -14.28
N ALA A 202 15.00 -27.07 -13.89
CA ALA A 202 15.76 -26.16 -14.76
C ALA A 202 17.08 -26.80 -15.27
N GLY A 203 17.36 -26.67 -16.57
CA GLY A 203 18.65 -27.06 -17.16
C GLY A 203 19.79 -26.10 -16.79
N PRO A 204 21.06 -26.39 -17.17
CA PRO A 204 22.24 -25.61 -16.82
C PRO A 204 22.13 -24.11 -17.14
N ASP A 205 21.56 -23.79 -18.30
CA ASP A 205 21.44 -22.42 -18.80
C ASP A 205 20.27 -21.64 -18.17
N GLU A 206 19.33 -22.34 -17.52
CA GLU A 206 18.12 -21.75 -16.93
C GLU A 206 18.20 -21.64 -15.40
N VAL A 207 19.20 -22.25 -14.75
CA VAL A 207 19.31 -22.32 -13.29
C VAL A 207 19.38 -20.93 -12.66
N ASP A 208 20.20 -20.03 -13.22
CA ASP A 208 20.40 -18.69 -12.65
C ASP A 208 19.09 -17.89 -12.64
N LYS A 209 18.33 -17.99 -13.74
CA LYS A 209 17.01 -17.37 -13.86
C LYS A 209 15.99 -18.00 -12.89
N ALA A 210 15.94 -19.33 -12.82
CA ALA A 210 15.03 -20.01 -11.89
C ALA A 210 15.37 -19.69 -10.42
N LEU A 211 16.65 -19.48 -10.11
CA LEU A 211 17.12 -19.09 -8.79
C LEU A 211 16.77 -17.62 -8.48
N GLU A 212 16.85 -16.73 -9.47
CA GLU A 212 16.35 -15.36 -9.37
C GLU A 212 14.83 -15.33 -9.11
N ASP A 213 14.05 -16.14 -9.82
CA ASP A 213 12.59 -16.26 -9.62
C ASP A 213 12.24 -16.73 -8.20
N VAL A 214 13.02 -17.66 -7.63
CA VAL A 214 12.85 -18.11 -6.22
C VAL A 214 13.20 -17.00 -5.24
N ARG A 215 14.28 -16.24 -5.48
CA ARG A 215 14.66 -15.08 -4.64
C ARG A 215 13.59 -14.01 -4.66
N GLU A 216 13.09 -13.66 -5.84
CA GLU A 216 12.02 -12.68 -6.00
C GLU A 216 10.72 -13.17 -5.34
N GLY A 217 10.38 -14.45 -5.52
CA GLY A 217 9.23 -15.08 -4.87
C GLY A 217 9.30 -15.02 -3.34
N THR A 218 10.49 -15.24 -2.77
CA THR A 218 10.74 -15.17 -1.33
C THR A 218 10.59 -13.74 -0.82
N ALA A 219 11.22 -12.77 -1.47
CA ALA A 219 11.10 -11.35 -1.11
C ALA A 219 9.64 -10.85 -1.16
N ARG A 220 8.89 -11.25 -2.20
CA ARG A 220 7.46 -10.92 -2.32
C ARG A 220 6.62 -11.60 -1.23
N LEU A 221 6.96 -12.82 -0.82
CA LEU A 221 6.27 -13.49 0.29
C LEU A 221 6.47 -12.73 1.59
N HIS A 222 7.72 -12.37 1.90
CA HIS A 222 8.12 -11.58 3.06
C HIS A 222 7.41 -10.22 3.11
N GLU A 223 7.38 -9.49 1.99
CA GLU A 223 6.67 -8.22 1.89
C GLU A 223 5.19 -8.35 2.32
N THR A 224 4.53 -9.45 1.93
CA THR A 224 3.12 -9.68 2.29
C THR A 224 2.98 -10.07 3.76
N ALA A 225 3.94 -10.79 4.33
CA ALA A 225 3.97 -11.10 5.76
C ALA A 225 4.06 -9.82 6.60
N LEU A 226 4.94 -8.88 6.24
CA LEU A 226 5.05 -7.57 6.87
C LEU A 226 3.76 -6.74 6.73
N MET A 227 3.13 -6.77 5.55
CA MET A 227 1.84 -6.11 5.36
C MET A 227 0.76 -6.68 6.28
N ILE A 228 0.71 -8.01 6.45
CA ILE A 228 -0.22 -8.64 7.39
C ILE A 228 0.09 -8.19 8.81
N GLN A 229 1.36 -8.23 9.23
CA GLN A 229 1.80 -7.83 10.56
C GLN A 229 1.33 -6.41 10.91
N SER A 230 1.46 -5.46 9.97
CA SER A 230 1.04 -4.07 10.17
C SER A 230 -0.48 -3.86 10.36
N ARG A 231 -1.29 -4.89 10.13
CA ARG A 231 -2.77 -4.88 10.16
C ARG A 231 -3.36 -5.86 11.16
N LEU A 232 -2.55 -6.55 11.95
CA LEU A 232 -3.03 -7.57 12.88
C LEU A 232 -3.92 -6.95 13.96
N GLU A 233 -3.42 -5.92 14.65
CA GLU A 233 -4.11 -5.26 15.76
C GLU A 233 -5.53 -4.78 15.38
N GLU A 234 -5.70 -4.20 14.19
CA GLU A 234 -7.00 -3.70 13.76
C GLU A 234 -7.86 -4.76 13.06
N GLY A 235 -7.23 -5.79 12.50
CA GLY A 235 -7.88 -6.81 11.67
C GLY A 235 -8.38 -8.04 12.44
N THR A 236 -7.94 -8.24 13.68
CA THR A 236 -8.33 -9.37 14.53
C THR A 236 -9.21 -8.95 15.71
N PRO A 237 -10.06 -9.86 16.22
CA PRO A 237 -10.95 -9.54 17.35
C PRO A 237 -10.20 -9.32 18.67
N ASP A 238 -9.07 -10.01 18.86
CA ASP A 238 -8.32 -10.03 20.12
C ASP A 238 -6.82 -10.28 19.89
N GLU A 239 -5.99 -9.94 20.88
CA GLU A 239 -4.54 -10.05 20.79
C GLU A 239 -4.05 -11.50 20.67
N SER A 240 -4.75 -12.48 21.28
CA SER A 240 -4.40 -13.89 21.12
C SER A 240 -4.58 -14.36 19.68
N THR A 241 -5.66 -13.96 19.01
CA THR A 241 -5.85 -14.23 17.58
C THR A 241 -4.79 -13.53 16.73
N ALA A 242 -4.42 -12.28 17.04
CA ALA A 242 -3.33 -11.57 16.35
C ALA A 242 -2.02 -12.36 16.41
N ARG A 243 -1.60 -12.77 17.62
CA ARG A 243 -0.37 -13.55 17.85
C ARG A 243 -0.41 -14.90 17.14
N LEU A 244 -1.55 -15.59 17.13
CA LEU A 244 -1.70 -16.87 16.42
C LEU A 244 -1.55 -16.70 14.91
N VAL A 245 -2.16 -15.67 14.33
CA VAL A 245 -2.03 -15.37 12.90
C VAL A 245 -0.58 -15.00 12.55
N GLN A 246 0.06 -14.15 13.37
CA GLN A 246 1.47 -13.78 13.20
C GLN A 246 2.38 -15.02 13.18
N ARG A 247 2.25 -15.89 14.19
CA ARG A 247 3.04 -17.12 14.31
C ARG A 247 2.86 -18.03 13.09
N ARG A 248 1.62 -18.27 12.66
CA ARG A 248 1.36 -19.14 11.50
C ARG A 248 1.92 -18.59 10.19
N ILE A 249 1.95 -17.27 10.02
CA ILE A 249 2.53 -16.64 8.84
C ILE A 249 4.05 -16.79 8.85
N ALA A 250 4.69 -16.51 9.99
CA ALA A 250 6.12 -16.69 10.17
C ALA A 250 6.53 -18.17 9.97
N ASP A 251 5.80 -19.12 10.56
CA ASP A 251 6.07 -20.55 10.39
C ASP A 251 5.98 -20.97 8.91
N ALA A 252 5.00 -20.47 8.17
CA ALA A 252 4.82 -20.77 6.75
C ALA A 252 5.94 -20.16 5.88
N GLU A 253 6.38 -18.95 6.21
CA GLU A 253 7.49 -18.27 5.54
C GLU A 253 8.81 -19.00 5.76
N ILE A 254 9.14 -19.31 7.02
CA ILE A 254 10.36 -20.06 7.38
C ILE A 254 10.34 -21.44 6.72
N ALA A 255 9.19 -22.12 6.69
CA ALA A 255 9.07 -23.42 6.04
C ALA A 255 9.36 -23.33 4.53
N ALA A 256 8.88 -22.28 3.85
CA ALA A 256 9.12 -22.07 2.44
C ALA A 256 10.60 -21.73 2.13
N GLU A 257 11.24 -20.90 2.96
CA GLU A 257 12.66 -20.59 2.83
C GLU A 257 13.53 -21.83 3.07
N ARG A 258 13.26 -22.59 4.13
CA ARG A 258 13.96 -23.84 4.43
C ARG A 258 13.81 -24.85 3.30
N LEU A 259 12.62 -24.97 2.72
CA LEU A 259 12.40 -25.80 1.54
C LEU A 259 13.31 -25.36 0.40
N GLY A 260 13.37 -24.07 0.07
CA GLY A 260 14.25 -23.54 -0.97
C GLY A 260 15.74 -23.85 -0.74
N LEU A 261 16.22 -23.67 0.50
CA LEU A 261 17.60 -24.01 0.87
C LEU A 261 17.90 -25.51 0.74
N LEU A 262 16.97 -26.37 1.17
CA LEU A 262 17.11 -27.82 1.03
C LEU A 262 17.17 -28.24 -0.44
N LEU A 263 16.34 -27.66 -1.31
CA LEU A 263 16.37 -27.96 -2.75
C LEU A 263 17.69 -27.54 -3.41
N LEU A 264 18.23 -26.38 -3.04
CA LEU A 264 19.55 -25.93 -3.49
C LEU A 264 20.66 -26.90 -3.06
N SER A 265 20.61 -27.33 -1.80
CA SER A 265 21.59 -28.29 -1.27
C SER A 265 21.52 -29.64 -1.98
N ALA A 266 20.31 -30.18 -2.20
CA ALA A 266 20.09 -31.44 -2.90
C ALA A 266 20.61 -31.38 -4.35
N ARG A 267 20.34 -30.27 -5.05
CA ARG A 267 20.83 -30.05 -6.41
C ARG A 267 22.36 -29.92 -6.48
N SER A 268 22.98 -29.30 -5.48
CA SER A 268 24.44 -29.21 -5.38
C SER A 268 25.08 -30.58 -5.12
N ALA A 269 24.46 -31.40 -4.27
CA ALA A 269 24.92 -32.76 -3.99
C ALA A 269 24.77 -33.69 -5.20
N GLN A 270 23.75 -33.49 -6.04
CA GLN A 270 23.58 -34.23 -7.29
C GLN A 270 24.60 -33.81 -8.38
N ARG A 271 25.17 -32.61 -8.25
CA ARG A 271 26.26 -32.10 -9.09
C ARG A 271 27.63 -32.58 -8.59
N ALA A 272 27.73 -32.98 -7.32
CA ALA A 272 28.85 -33.76 -6.81
C ALA A 272 28.66 -35.22 -7.28
N ASP A 273 29.41 -35.60 -8.30
CA ASP A 273 29.25 -36.83 -9.06
C ASP A 273 29.37 -38.12 -8.20
N THR A 274 28.26 -38.56 -7.59
CA THR A 274 28.21 -39.78 -6.77
C THR A 274 28.34 -41.07 -7.57
N LEU A 275 28.33 -41.00 -8.91
CA LEU A 275 28.58 -42.14 -9.79
C LEU A 275 30.03 -42.68 -9.67
N THR A 276 30.97 -41.85 -9.22
CA THR A 276 32.37 -42.26 -9.02
C THR A 276 32.61 -43.07 -7.75
N LEU A 277 31.72 -42.98 -6.74
CA LEU A 277 31.87 -43.67 -5.45
C LEU A 277 31.71 -45.20 -5.54
N HIS A 278 31.03 -45.70 -6.57
CA HIS A 278 30.81 -47.14 -6.78
C HIS A 278 31.80 -47.79 -7.74
N LEU A 279 32.74 -47.02 -8.31
CA LEU A 279 33.75 -47.51 -9.25
C LEU A 279 35.10 -47.69 -8.52
N PRO A 280 35.57 -48.92 -8.30
CA PRO A 280 36.89 -49.13 -7.70
C PRO A 280 37.97 -48.54 -8.62
N GLY A 281 38.67 -47.49 -8.14
CA GLY A 281 39.75 -46.82 -8.86
C GLY A 281 39.41 -45.50 -9.56
N ALA A 282 38.18 -44.97 -9.41
CA ALA A 282 37.85 -43.65 -9.94
C ALA A 282 38.51 -42.52 -9.12
N PRO A 283 39.06 -41.46 -9.75
CA PRO A 283 39.61 -40.31 -9.04
C PRO A 283 38.49 -39.60 -8.25
N ALA A 284 38.84 -39.07 -7.07
CA ALA A 284 37.89 -38.39 -6.21
C ALA A 284 37.22 -37.23 -6.97
N PRO A 285 35.90 -36.98 -6.76
CA PRO A 285 35.22 -35.88 -7.40
C PRO A 285 35.93 -34.57 -7.07
N GLU A 286 36.23 -33.76 -8.08
CA GLU A 286 36.77 -32.41 -7.88
C GLU A 286 35.70 -31.58 -7.18
N MET A 287 35.81 -31.51 -5.85
CA MET A 287 35.12 -30.51 -5.06
C MET A 287 35.67 -29.15 -5.52
N GLY A 288 34.93 -28.47 -6.40
CA GLY A 288 35.19 -27.08 -6.75
C GLY A 288 35.43 -26.31 -5.45
N ARG A 289 36.68 -25.87 -5.26
CA ARG A 289 37.16 -25.26 -4.03
C ARG A 289 36.27 -24.06 -3.71
N LEU A 290 35.51 -24.11 -2.62
CA LEU A 290 34.81 -22.93 -2.11
C LEU A 290 35.88 -21.87 -1.81
N PRO A 291 35.76 -20.64 -2.32
CA PRO A 291 36.75 -19.59 -2.04
C PRO A 291 36.85 -19.40 -0.54
N GLY A 292 38.09 -19.33 -0.04
CA GLY A 292 38.33 -19.11 1.38
C GLY A 292 37.73 -17.78 1.85
N PRO A 293 37.48 -17.60 3.16
CA PRO A 293 36.89 -16.39 3.72
C PRO A 293 37.56 -15.09 3.22
N ASP A 294 38.87 -15.13 3.00
CA ASP A 294 39.65 -13.98 2.51
C ASP A 294 39.40 -13.65 1.03
N GLU A 295 39.14 -14.63 0.16
CA GLU A 295 38.83 -14.36 -1.25
C GLU A 295 37.43 -13.77 -1.43
N ALA A 296 36.45 -14.22 -0.63
CA ALA A 296 35.10 -13.66 -0.65
C ALA A 296 35.07 -12.19 -0.17
N THR A 297 35.91 -11.83 0.80
CA THR A 297 36.03 -10.43 1.26
C THR A 297 36.77 -9.53 0.28
N ALA A 298 37.69 -10.07 -0.54
CA ALA A 298 38.38 -9.32 -1.58
C ALA A 298 37.46 -8.95 -2.76
N VAL A 299 36.52 -9.83 -3.12
CA VAL A 299 35.55 -9.59 -4.19
C VAL A 299 34.49 -8.55 -3.79
N LEU A 300 34.13 -8.46 -2.50
CA LEU A 300 33.18 -7.45 -1.98
C LEU A 300 33.79 -6.04 -1.83
N ARG A 301 35.11 -5.90 -1.92
CA ARG A 301 35.83 -4.62 -1.77
C ARG A 301 36.17 -3.94 -3.10
N ARG A 302 35.75 -4.51 -4.23
CA ARG A 302 35.91 -3.97 -5.57
C ARG A 302 34.57 -3.51 -6.13
#